data_AF-A0A428JSQ6-F1
#
_entry.id   AF-A0A428JSQ6-F1
#
_cell.length_a   1.000
_cell.length_b   1.000
_cell.length_c   1.000
_cell.angle_alpha   90.00
_cell.angle_beta   90.00
_cell.angle_gamma   90.00
#
_symmetry.space_group_name_H-M   'P 1'
#
loop_
_entity.id
_entity.type
_entity.pdbx_description
1 polymer ?
#
loop_
_entity_poly.entity_id
_entity_poly.type
_entity_poly.pdbx_seq_one_letter_code
_entity_poly.pdbx_strand_id
1 'polypeptide(L)'
;MHTPIFLFLEGIGGGELMVIVLFILIFFGANKIPELARGLGKGIREFKDASREIRSEIENAGNPQQPYQQQFQQQPYQQPVYPAPPVADAPAAAPLAPPMDGGITPPVTPAPEERPRPDQLN
;
A
#
# COMPACT_ATOMS: atom_id res chain seq x y z
N MET A 1 -60.42 3.67 -0.62
CA MET A 1 -60.05 2.97 -1.86
C MET A 1 -58.64 2.44 -1.68
N HIS A 2 -58.40 1.19 -2.07
CA HIS A 2 -57.20 0.41 -1.75
C HIS A 2 -55.88 1.07 -2.18
N THR A 3 -54.97 1.26 -1.23
CA THR A 3 -53.52 1.37 -1.49
C THR A 3 -52.74 0.36 -0.64
N PRO A 4 -52.90 -0.96 -0.88
CA PRO A 4 -52.06 -1.99 -0.26
C PRO A 4 -50.58 -1.82 -0.63
N ILE A 5 -50.28 -1.08 -1.70
CA ILE A 5 -48.93 -0.75 -2.16
C ILE A 5 -48.19 0.16 -1.16
N PHE A 6 -48.90 0.99 -0.39
CA PHE A 6 -48.28 1.92 0.56
C PHE A 6 -47.79 1.21 1.84
N LEU A 7 -48.46 0.14 2.26
CA LEU A 7 -47.98 -0.73 3.36
C LEU A 7 -46.72 -1.52 2.98
N PHE A 8 -46.47 -1.70 1.68
CA PHE A 8 -45.31 -2.41 1.13
C PHE A 8 -44.01 -1.58 1.22
N LEU A 9 -44.10 -0.26 1.45
CA LEU A 9 -42.95 0.66 1.44
C LEU A 9 -42.41 0.97 2.86
N GLU A 10 -43.19 0.77 3.92
CA GLU A 10 -42.82 1.12 5.30
C GLU A 10 -41.95 0.04 6.00
N GLY A 11 -41.85 -1.16 5.43
CA GLY A 11 -40.97 -2.19 5.95
C GLY A 11 -40.79 -3.29 4.92
N ILE A 12 -39.63 -3.34 4.27
CA ILE A 12 -39.26 -4.51 3.47
C ILE A 12 -38.99 -5.65 4.44
N GLY A 13 -40.05 -6.38 4.78
CA GLY A 13 -39.99 -7.64 5.49
C GLY A 13 -39.72 -8.81 4.53
N GLY A 14 -39.57 -10.01 5.10
CA GLY A 14 -39.36 -11.23 4.32
C GLY A 14 -40.57 -11.63 3.46
N GLY A 15 -41.78 -11.18 3.81
CA GLY A 15 -43.00 -11.47 3.07
C GLY A 15 -43.05 -10.74 1.73
N GLU A 16 -42.68 -9.47 1.72
CA GLU A 16 -42.62 -8.61 0.53
C GLU A 16 -41.61 -9.15 -0.49
N LEU A 17 -40.41 -9.50 -0.02
CA LEU A 17 -39.38 -10.09 -0.87
C LEU A 17 -39.88 -11.38 -1.53
N MET A 18 -40.63 -12.19 -0.78
CA MET A 18 -41.14 -13.45 -1.31
C MET A 18 -42.20 -13.25 -2.39
N VAL A 19 -43.04 -12.21 -2.30
CA VAL A 19 -43.99 -11.86 -3.36
C VAL A 19 -43.26 -11.40 -4.63
N ILE A 20 -42.23 -10.56 -4.51
CA ILE A 20 -41.43 -10.11 -5.66
C ILE A 20 -40.74 -11.29 -6.33
N VAL A 21 -40.09 -12.16 -5.54
CA VAL A 21 -39.43 -13.37 -6.04
C VAL A 21 -40.44 -14.29 -6.72
N LEU A 22 -41.64 -14.46 -6.16
CA LEU A 22 -42.70 -15.27 -6.76
C LEU A 22 -43.14 -14.70 -8.12
N PHE A 23 -43.31 -13.39 -8.24
CA PHE A 23 -43.61 -12.73 -9.52
C PHE A 23 -42.50 -13.02 -10.54
N ILE A 24 -41.24 -12.78 -10.18
CA ILE A 24 -40.10 -13.04 -11.08
C ILE A 24 -40.06 -14.52 -11.49
N LEU A 25 -40.32 -15.45 -10.56
CA LEU A 25 -40.36 -16.89 -10.82
C LEU A 25 -41.48 -17.28 -11.79
N ILE A 26 -42.62 -16.58 -11.81
CA ILE A 26 -43.72 -16.84 -12.75
C ILE A 26 -43.35 -16.32 -14.15
N PHE A 27 -42.81 -15.10 -14.24
CA PHE A 27 -42.48 -14.48 -15.53
C PHE A 27 -41.24 -15.12 -16.19
N PHE A 28 -40.19 -15.39 -15.42
CA PHE A 28 -38.94 -15.95 -15.91
C PHE A 28 -38.88 -17.48 -15.76
N GLY A 29 -39.65 -18.07 -14.84
CA GLY A 29 -39.58 -19.49 -14.52
C GLY A 29 -38.53 -19.81 -13.46
N ALA A 30 -38.81 -20.80 -12.61
CA ALA A 30 -37.91 -21.27 -11.56
C ALA A 30 -36.55 -21.78 -12.06
N ASN A 31 -36.48 -22.21 -13.32
CA ASN A 31 -35.27 -22.73 -13.93
C ASN A 31 -34.34 -21.62 -14.48
N LYS A 32 -34.84 -20.41 -14.76
CA LYS A 32 -34.03 -19.35 -15.38
C LYS A 32 -33.14 -18.60 -14.40
N ILE A 33 -33.59 -18.38 -13.17
CA ILE A 33 -32.78 -17.76 -12.13
C ILE A 33 -31.46 -18.53 -11.86
N PRO A 34 -31.47 -19.86 -11.61
CA PRO A 34 -30.23 -20.60 -11.37
C PRO A 34 -29.36 -20.73 -12.63
N GLU A 35 -29.96 -20.77 -13.81
CA GLU A 35 -29.24 -20.79 -15.10
C GLU A 35 -28.47 -19.48 -15.32
N LEU A 36 -29.14 -18.33 -15.11
CA LEU A 36 -28.53 -17.00 -15.17
C LEU A 36 -27.45 -16.81 -14.09
N ALA A 37 -27.73 -17.21 -12.85
CA ALA A 37 -26.76 -17.11 -11.75
C ALA A 37 -25.50 -17.94 -12.03
N ARG A 38 -25.64 -19.14 -12.61
CA ARG A 38 -24.50 -19.97 -13.02
C ARG A 38 -23.69 -19.34 -14.14
N GLY A 39 -24.35 -18.78 -15.16
CA GLY A 39 -23.69 -18.08 -16.25
C GLY A 39 -22.93 -16.85 -15.77
N LEU A 40 -23.59 -15.99 -15.01
CA LEU A 40 -23.00 -14.78 -14.42
C LEU A 40 -21.85 -15.12 -13.47
N GLY A 41 -22.02 -16.13 -12.62
CA GLY A 41 -20.98 -16.55 -11.67
C GLY A 41 -19.71 -17.06 -12.36
N LYS A 42 -19.85 -17.81 -13.47
CA LYS A 42 -18.71 -18.21 -14.31
C LYS A 42 -18.05 -17.00 -14.96
N GLY A 43 -18.84 -16.10 -15.57
CA GLY A 43 -18.31 -14.89 -16.20
C GLY A 43 -17.56 -13.98 -15.22
N ILE A 44 -18.10 -13.75 -14.01
CA ILE A 44 -17.42 -12.98 -12.97
C ILE A 44 -16.11 -13.65 -12.53
N ARG A 45 -16.10 -14.98 -12.42
CA ARG A 45 -14.89 -15.74 -12.06
C ARG A 45 -13.81 -15.59 -13.13
N GLU A 46 -14.14 -15.86 -14.38
CA GLU A 46 -13.21 -15.73 -15.52
C GLU A 46 -12.70 -14.29 -15.66
N PHE A 47 -13.58 -13.31 -15.52
CA PHE A 47 -13.20 -11.89 -15.52
C PHE A 47 -12.22 -11.55 -14.40
N LYS A 48 -12.46 -12.05 -13.18
CA LYS A 48 -11.56 -11.82 -12.03
C LYS A 48 -10.21 -12.49 -12.24
N ASP A 49 -10.19 -13.70 -12.77
CA ASP A 49 -8.96 -14.47 -13.02
C ASP A 49 -8.12 -13.78 -14.11
N ALA A 50 -8.73 -13.38 -15.23
CA ALA A 50 -8.06 -12.61 -16.27
C ALA A 50 -7.54 -11.25 -15.75
N SER A 51 -8.34 -10.54 -14.95
CA SER A 51 -7.92 -9.27 -14.33
C SER A 51 -6.72 -9.44 -13.39
N ARG A 52 -6.64 -10.58 -12.69
CA ARG A 52 -5.52 -10.90 -11.79
C ARG A 52 -4.25 -11.20 -12.56
N GLU A 53 -4.34 -11.97 -13.64
CA GLU A 53 -3.21 -12.26 -14.55
C GLU A 53 -2.59 -10.95 -15.04
N ILE A 54 -3.40 -10.08 -15.65
CA ILE A 54 -2.98 -8.77 -16.17
C ILE A 54 -2.33 -7.92 -15.08
N ARG A 55 -2.95 -7.86 -13.89
CA ARG A 55 -2.38 -7.12 -12.75
C ARG A 55 -1.02 -7.67 -12.33
N SER A 56 -0.87 -8.99 -12.31
CA SER A 56 0.39 -9.65 -11.94
C SER A 56 1.49 -9.46 -13.00
N GLU A 57 1.14 -9.43 -14.29
CA GLU A 57 2.07 -9.12 -15.37
C GLU A 57 2.58 -7.68 -15.27
N ILE A 58 1.70 -6.71 -14.99
CA ILE A 58 2.08 -5.30 -14.83
C ILE A 58 2.96 -5.11 -13.58
N GLU A 59 2.64 -5.78 -12.48
CA GLU A 59 3.39 -5.70 -11.22
C GLU A 59 4.78 -6.37 -11.34
N ASN A 60 4.88 -7.49 -12.07
CA ASN A 60 6.16 -8.16 -12.35
C ASN A 60 6.99 -7.43 -13.42
N ALA A 61 6.37 -6.82 -14.43
CA ALA A 61 7.08 -6.04 -15.44
C ALA A 61 7.71 -4.76 -14.86
N GLY A 62 7.14 -4.22 -13.78
CA GLY A 62 7.66 -3.05 -13.06
C GLY A 62 8.72 -3.37 -12.01
N ASN A 63 8.93 -4.64 -11.66
CA ASN A 63 9.89 -5.04 -10.63
C ASN A 63 10.80 -6.15 -11.17
N PRO A 64 11.97 -5.82 -11.75
CA PRO A 64 12.95 -6.84 -12.09
C PRO A 64 13.32 -7.53 -10.78
N GLN A 65 12.85 -8.76 -10.59
CA GLN A 65 13.29 -9.61 -9.50
C GLN A 65 14.81 -9.61 -9.50
N GLN A 66 15.42 -8.95 -8.53
CA GLN A 66 16.84 -9.10 -8.24
C GLN A 66 17.01 -10.41 -7.45
N PRO A 67 17.64 -11.45 -8.01
CA PRO A 67 17.99 -12.66 -7.26
C PRO A 67 19.18 -12.44 -6.31
N TYR A 68 19.70 -11.20 -6.20
CA TYR A 68 20.99 -10.92 -5.55
C TYR A 68 20.91 -10.63 -4.04
N GLN A 69 19.73 -10.40 -3.46
CA GLN A 69 19.64 -9.93 -2.06
C GLN A 69 19.67 -11.05 -1.01
N GLN A 70 19.55 -12.33 -1.39
CA GLN A 70 19.44 -13.43 -0.41
C GLN A 70 20.77 -14.11 -0.05
N GLN A 71 21.88 -13.81 -0.74
CA GLN A 71 23.17 -14.46 -0.48
C GLN A 71 24.12 -13.66 0.43
N PHE A 72 23.83 -12.38 0.71
CA PHE A 72 24.75 -11.50 1.43
C PHE A 72 24.54 -11.42 2.95
N GLN A 73 23.60 -12.18 3.53
CA GLN A 73 23.32 -12.11 4.98
C GLN A 73 23.96 -13.21 5.85
N GLN A 74 24.95 -13.97 5.35
CA GLN A 74 25.58 -15.04 6.14
C GLN A 74 27.13 -15.05 6.16
N GLN A 75 27.78 -13.90 6.06
CA GLN A 75 29.18 -13.79 6.49
C GLN A 75 29.30 -12.90 7.72
N PRO A 76 29.40 -13.47 8.94
CA PRO A 76 29.77 -12.70 10.12
C PRO A 76 31.16 -12.10 9.89
N TYR A 77 31.25 -10.78 10.02
CA TYR A 77 32.46 -9.99 9.81
C TYR A 77 33.65 -10.53 10.63
N GLN A 78 34.60 -11.18 9.97
CA GLN A 78 35.97 -11.26 10.49
C GLN A 78 36.71 -10.05 9.94
N GLN A 79 36.94 -9.05 10.79
CA GLN A 79 37.79 -7.91 10.43
C GLN A 79 39.22 -8.43 10.22
N PRO A 80 39.86 -8.17 9.06
CA PRO A 80 41.28 -8.41 8.94
C PRO A 80 41.98 -7.51 9.97
N VAL A 81 42.85 -8.09 10.80
CA VAL A 81 43.67 -7.34 11.73
C VAL A 81 44.77 -6.68 10.91
N TYR A 82 44.77 -5.36 10.78
CA TYR A 82 45.84 -4.67 10.05
C TYR A 82 47.03 -4.62 11.02
N PRO A 83 48.21 -5.15 10.67
CA PRO A 83 49.38 -4.93 11.48
C PRO A 83 49.64 -3.42 11.51
N ALA A 84 49.66 -2.83 12.70
CA ALA A 84 50.05 -1.43 12.85
C ALA A 84 51.43 -1.24 12.20
N PRO A 85 51.64 -0.18 11.37
CA PRO A 85 52.94 0.08 10.78
C PRO A 85 53.97 0.22 11.90
N PRO A 86 55.22 -0.26 11.72
CA PRO A 86 56.27 -0.07 12.72
C PRO A 86 56.44 1.44 12.92
N VAL A 87 56.16 1.87 14.15
CA VAL A 87 56.36 3.25 14.59
C VAL A 87 57.82 3.62 14.36
N ALA A 88 58.07 4.41 13.32
CA ALA A 88 59.36 5.06 13.15
C ALA A 88 59.55 6.04 14.32
N ASP A 89 60.67 5.90 15.02
CA ASP A 89 61.06 6.66 16.20
C ASP A 89 60.80 8.17 16.03
N ALA A 90 59.76 8.67 16.70
CA ALA A 90 59.51 10.10 16.86
C ALA A 90 59.35 10.40 18.36
N PRO A 91 60.20 11.28 18.94
CA PRO A 91 60.31 11.49 20.37
C PRO A 91 59.08 12.18 20.96
N ALA A 92 58.74 11.76 22.18
CA ALA A 92 57.64 12.23 23.00
C ALA A 92 57.57 13.75 23.15
N ALA A 93 56.40 14.34 22.88
CA ALA A 93 55.99 15.62 23.44
C ALA A 93 54.46 15.75 23.41
N ALA A 94 53.80 15.25 24.45
CA ALA A 94 52.45 15.70 24.79
C ALA A 94 52.54 17.08 25.46
N PRO A 95 51.63 18.00 25.14
CA PRO A 95 51.02 18.79 26.21
C PRO A 95 49.49 18.68 26.19
N LEU A 96 48.99 18.46 27.39
CA LEU A 96 47.61 18.37 27.87
C LEU A 96 46.75 19.55 27.37
N ALA A 97 45.61 19.27 26.75
CA ALA A 97 44.56 20.28 26.51
C ALA A 97 43.71 20.47 27.78
N PRO A 98 43.36 21.72 28.18
CA PRO A 98 42.49 21.99 29.33
C PRO A 98 41.00 21.76 29.00
N PRO A 99 40.14 21.47 30.00
CA PRO A 99 38.72 21.23 29.77
C PRO A 99 37.98 22.56 29.61
N MET A 100 37.21 22.75 28.53
CA MET A 100 36.23 23.83 28.43
C MET A 100 34.85 23.26 28.12
N ASP A 101 34.05 23.23 29.19
CA ASP A 101 32.61 23.06 29.27
C ASP A 101 31.91 24.38 28.93
N GLY A 102 30.77 24.33 28.25
CA GLY A 102 29.92 25.52 28.08
C GLY A 102 29.04 25.54 26.83
N GLY A 103 27.74 25.38 27.04
CA GLY A 103 26.75 26.20 26.33
C GLY A 103 25.99 25.55 25.18
N ILE A 104 24.81 25.04 25.52
CA ILE A 104 23.73 24.63 24.63
C ILE A 104 23.05 25.89 24.08
N THR A 105 22.90 26.03 22.76
CA THR A 105 21.62 26.35 22.08
C THR A 105 21.81 26.25 20.55
N PRO A 106 20.92 25.57 19.82
CA PRO A 106 20.93 25.61 18.36
C PRO A 106 20.39 26.97 17.84
N PRO A 107 20.84 27.45 16.67
CA PRO A 107 20.31 28.67 16.05
C PRO A 107 18.85 28.47 15.60
N VAL A 108 18.03 29.49 15.86
CA VAL A 108 16.61 29.57 15.48
C VAL A 108 16.47 29.53 13.96
N THR A 109 15.63 28.60 13.48
CA THR A 109 15.19 28.46 12.08
C THR A 109 14.64 29.78 11.52
N PRO A 110 15.15 30.31 10.40
CA PRO A 110 14.50 31.42 9.70
C PRO A 110 13.18 30.96 9.05
N ALA A 111 12.19 31.83 9.13
CA ALA A 111 10.80 31.63 8.69
C ALA A 111 10.67 31.31 7.18
N PRO A 112 9.53 30.74 6.73
CA PRO A 112 9.34 30.23 5.38
C PRO A 112 9.49 31.32 4.31
N GLU A 113 10.36 31.08 3.33
CA GLU A 113 10.54 31.92 2.16
C GLU A 113 9.22 31.98 1.35
N GLU A 114 8.55 33.13 1.38
CA GLU A 114 7.35 33.42 0.59
C GLU A 114 7.67 33.27 -0.89
N ARG A 115 7.17 32.21 -1.52
CA ARG A 115 7.26 32.06 -2.98
C ARG A 115 6.48 33.20 -3.64
N PRO A 116 7.09 33.96 -4.58
CA PRO A 116 6.39 35.00 -5.31
C PRO A 116 5.25 34.38 -6.12
N ARG A 117 4.06 34.99 -6.00
CA ARG A 117 2.83 34.54 -6.66
C ARG A 117 2.97 34.67 -8.19
N PRO A 118 2.44 33.72 -8.97
CA PRO A 118 2.55 33.69 -10.44
C PRO A 118 1.82 34.85 -11.14
N ASP A 119 1.17 35.74 -10.40
CA ASP A 119 0.39 36.89 -10.88
C ASP A 119 1.29 38.04 -11.42
N GLN A 120 2.62 37.92 -11.30
CA GLN A 120 3.62 38.87 -11.81
C GLN A 120 4.26 38.45 -13.16
N LEU A 121 3.61 37.58 -13.93
CA LEU A 121 4.02 37.27 -15.29
C LEU A 121 3.02 37.87 -16.29
N ASN A 122 3.24 39.13 -16.68
CA ASN A 122 2.50 39.80 -17.76
C ASN A 122 3.44 40.62 -18.64
#